data_AF-A0A395JTH7-F1
#
_entry.id   AF-A0A395JTH7-F1
#
_cell.length_a   1.000
_cell.length_b   1.000
_cell.length_c   1.000
_cell.angle_alpha   90.00
_cell.angle_beta   90.00
_cell.angle_gamma   90.00
#
_symmetry.space_group_name_H-M   'P 1'
#
loop_
_entity.id
_entity.type
_entity.pdbx_description
1 polymer ?
#
loop_
_entity_poly.entity_id
_entity_poly.type
_entity_poly.pdbx_seq_one_letter_code
_entity_poly.pdbx_strand_id
1 'polypeptide(L)'
;MNQTKIIIKHALLITALIGGFFFLCKFFGLEDSPYLRFMNLFFVVFGVRRAIKTNIFRNNETQYTTNLGIGIQTSALAVIVSILGVIGYIELINPEFLSIMNSSFLIGGNLSLAEITFTLLIEGMASSVIGSFVIMQFYKNHDKKRVSTSKQPA
;
A
#
# COMPACT_ATOMS: atom_id res chain seq x y z
N MET A 1 3.12 11.61 -18.12
CA MET A 1 3.11 10.13 -17.96
C MET A 1 1.67 9.68 -17.72
N ASN A 2 1.18 8.65 -18.42
CA ASN A 2 -0.18 8.15 -18.23
C ASN A 2 -0.45 7.79 -16.74
N GLN A 3 -1.60 8.18 -16.20
CA GLN A 3 -2.01 7.93 -14.81
C GLN A 3 -2.03 6.43 -14.48
N THR A 4 -2.50 5.58 -15.39
CA THR A 4 -2.45 4.11 -15.21
C THR A 4 -1.03 3.60 -15.03
N LYS A 5 -0.06 4.19 -15.75
CA LYS A 5 1.37 3.85 -15.59
C LYS A 5 1.94 4.33 -14.25
N ILE A 6 1.44 5.44 -13.71
CA ILE A 6 1.78 5.90 -12.35
C ILE A 6 1.26 4.88 -11.33
N ILE A 7 -0.01 4.50 -11.45
CA ILE A 7 -0.70 3.57 -10.56
C ILE A 7 0.04 2.23 -10.53
N ILE A 8 0.23 1.58 -11.69
CA ILE A 8 0.88 0.26 -11.76
C ILE A 8 2.30 0.32 -11.22
N LYS A 9 3.09 1.33 -11.62
CA LYS A 9 4.50 1.43 -11.20
C LYS A 9 4.64 1.53 -9.69
N HIS A 10 3.82 2.37 -9.04
CA HIS A 10 3.92 2.58 -7.60
C HIS A 10 3.18 1.50 -6.82
N ALA A 11 2.17 0.85 -7.39
CA ALA A 11 1.55 -0.33 -6.79
C ALA A 11 2.57 -1.47 -6.68
N LEU A 12 3.30 -1.77 -7.77
CA LEU A 12 4.37 -2.76 -7.77
C LEU A 12 5.50 -2.41 -6.79
N LEU A 13 5.82 -1.12 -6.64
CA LEU A 13 6.77 -0.68 -5.61
C LEU A 13 6.27 -1.01 -4.20
N ILE A 14 5.00 -0.71 -3.87
CA ILE A 14 4.42 -1.02 -2.56
C ILE A 14 4.43 -2.54 -2.33
N THR A 15 3.95 -3.32 -3.29
CA THR A 15 3.95 -4.79 -3.22
C THR A 15 5.37 -5.33 -3.01
N ALA A 16 6.37 -4.81 -3.73
CA ALA A 16 7.75 -5.24 -3.55
C ALA A 16 8.30 -4.89 -2.16
N LEU A 17 7.93 -3.74 -1.59
CA LEU A 17 8.32 -3.37 -0.23
C LEU A 17 7.65 -4.29 0.81
N ILE A 18 6.34 -4.54 0.68
CA ILE A 18 5.60 -5.43 1.58
C ILE A 18 6.16 -6.86 1.48
N GLY A 19 6.25 -7.42 0.28
CA GLY A 19 6.74 -8.78 0.06
C GLY A 19 8.21 -8.93 0.46
N GLY A 20 9.07 -7.97 0.10
CA GLY A 20 10.48 -7.96 0.50
C GLY A 20 10.64 -7.90 2.01
N PHE A 21 9.86 -7.05 2.70
CA PHE A 21 9.86 -6.98 4.15
C PHE A 21 9.34 -8.27 4.80
N PHE A 22 8.29 -8.87 4.23
CA PHE A 22 7.80 -10.18 4.68
C PHE A 22 8.89 -11.25 4.63
N PHE A 23 9.59 -11.39 3.50
CA PHE A 23 10.69 -12.35 3.39
C PHE A 23 11.86 -12.02 4.32
N LEU A 24 12.12 -10.73 4.57
CA LEU A 24 13.12 -10.31 5.55
C LEU A 24 12.73 -10.74 6.97
N CYS A 25 11.46 -10.56 7.36
CA CYS A 25 10.96 -11.02 8.66
C CYS A 25 11.12 -12.53 8.81
N LYS A 26 10.73 -13.28 7.76
CA LYS A 26 10.91 -14.73 7.72
C LYS A 26 12.36 -15.16 7.87
N PHE A 27 13.28 -14.46 7.20
CA PHE A 27 14.71 -14.76 7.28
C PHE A 27 15.26 -14.61 8.71
N PHE A 28 14.74 -13.66 9.48
CA PHE A 28 15.14 -13.43 10.86
C PHE A 28 14.29 -14.16 11.91
N GLY A 29 13.23 -14.88 11.51
CA GLY A 29 12.32 -15.54 12.46
C GLY A 29 11.35 -14.60 13.18
N LEU A 30 11.00 -13.45 12.58
CA LEU A 30 10.08 -12.45 13.17
C LEU A 30 8.67 -12.49 12.56
N GLU A 31 8.34 -13.49 11.76
CA GLU A 31 7.05 -13.63 11.08
C GLU A 31 5.85 -13.77 12.04
N ASP A 32 6.09 -14.28 13.26
CA ASP A 32 5.06 -14.46 14.28
C ASP A 32 4.65 -13.14 14.95
N SER A 33 5.37 -12.05 14.71
CA SER A 33 5.10 -10.77 15.35
C SER A 33 4.07 -9.95 14.56
N PRO A 34 2.82 -9.81 15.05
CA PRO A 34 1.79 -9.06 14.34
C PRO A 34 2.12 -7.56 14.26
N TYR A 35 2.94 -7.04 15.16
CA TYR A 35 3.32 -5.62 15.18
C TYR A 35 4.13 -5.21 13.95
N LEU A 36 4.91 -6.13 13.38
CA LEU A 36 5.69 -5.83 12.18
C LEU A 36 4.77 -5.57 10.98
N ARG A 37 3.53 -6.06 10.99
CA ARG A 37 2.55 -5.77 9.91
C ARG A 37 2.11 -4.32 9.86
N PHE A 38 2.21 -3.54 10.95
CA PHE A 38 1.98 -2.10 10.89
C PHE A 38 2.99 -1.38 9.97
N MET A 39 4.16 -1.98 9.71
CA MET A 39 5.10 -1.45 8.72
C MET A 39 4.50 -1.42 7.30
N ASN A 40 3.55 -2.31 6.99
CA ASN A 40 2.84 -2.31 5.70
C ASN A 40 2.08 -1.00 5.48
N LEU A 41 1.49 -0.42 6.54
CA LEU A 41 0.82 0.88 6.48
C LEU A 41 1.80 1.98 6.07
N PHE A 42 3.04 1.94 6.60
CA PHE A 42 4.07 2.89 6.22
C PHE A 42 4.45 2.76 4.74
N PHE A 43 4.63 1.53 4.23
CA PHE A 43 4.92 1.30 2.82
C PHE A 43 3.79 1.78 1.90
N VAL A 44 2.53 1.56 2.28
CA VAL A 44 1.35 2.07 1.57
C VAL A 44 1.39 3.60 1.51
N VAL A 45 1.51 4.28 2.64
CA VAL A 45 1.55 5.76 2.72
C VAL A 45 2.73 6.31 1.90
N PHE A 46 3.90 5.67 1.99
CA PHE A 46 5.08 6.04 1.22
C PHE A 46 4.85 5.93 -0.30
N GLY A 47 4.31 4.80 -0.77
CA GLY A 47 4.04 4.58 -2.18
C GLY A 47 2.95 5.52 -2.72
N VAL A 48 1.87 5.71 -1.97
CA VAL A 48 0.79 6.67 -2.28
C VAL A 48 1.34 8.08 -2.43
N ARG A 49 2.20 8.53 -1.50
CA ARG A 49 2.87 9.83 -1.58
C ARG A 49 3.70 9.96 -2.86
N ARG A 50 4.43 8.90 -3.26
CA ARG A 50 5.22 8.92 -4.51
C ARG A 50 4.33 8.96 -5.74
N ALA A 51 3.20 8.24 -5.76
CA ALA A 51 2.25 8.26 -6.85
C ALA A 51 1.64 9.65 -7.06
N ILE A 52 1.09 10.23 -5.99
CA ILE A 52 0.50 11.57 -5.99
C ILE A 52 1.53 12.62 -6.39
N LYS A 53 2.73 12.60 -5.76
CA LYS A 53 3.83 13.52 -6.11
C LYS A 53 4.20 13.40 -7.58
N THR A 54 4.27 12.19 -8.12
CA THR A 54 4.60 11.98 -9.54
C THR A 54 3.55 12.62 -10.45
N ASN A 55 2.26 12.45 -10.13
CA ASN A 55 1.19 13.03 -10.93
C ASN A 55 1.18 14.57 -10.86
N ILE A 56 1.33 15.15 -9.66
CA ILE A 56 1.39 16.60 -9.47
C ILE A 56 2.57 17.22 -10.25
N PHE A 57 3.79 16.72 -10.07
CA PHE A 57 4.97 17.39 -10.61
C PHE A 57 5.35 16.99 -12.03
N ARG A 58 5.03 15.77 -12.49
CA ARG A 58 5.33 15.34 -13.87
C ARG A 58 4.18 15.57 -14.84
N ASN A 59 2.93 15.55 -14.36
CA ASN A 59 1.76 15.79 -15.21
C ASN A 59 1.15 17.17 -15.02
N ASN A 60 1.65 17.98 -14.06
CA ASN A 60 1.07 19.27 -13.68
C ASN A 60 -0.40 19.17 -13.25
N GLU A 61 -0.81 18.00 -12.75
CA GLU A 61 -2.18 17.72 -12.36
C GLU A 61 -2.37 18.06 -10.87
N THR A 62 -3.10 19.15 -10.59
CA THR A 62 -3.29 19.68 -9.23
C THR A 62 -4.71 19.47 -8.69
N GLN A 63 -5.59 18.84 -9.47
CA GLN A 63 -6.94 18.56 -8.99
C GLN A 63 -6.91 17.55 -7.84
N TYR A 64 -7.59 17.92 -6.76
CA TYR A 64 -7.61 17.16 -5.51
C TYR A 64 -8.23 15.78 -5.72
N THR A 65 -9.40 15.71 -6.37
CA THR A 65 -10.15 14.47 -6.62
C THR A 65 -9.34 13.49 -7.49
N THR A 66 -8.68 13.99 -8.53
CA THR A 66 -7.82 13.20 -9.42
C THR A 66 -6.65 12.57 -8.67
N ASN A 67 -5.93 13.37 -7.88
CA ASN A 67 -4.79 12.87 -7.11
C ASN A 67 -5.19 11.95 -5.96
N LEU A 68 -6.32 12.23 -5.29
CA LEU A 68 -6.90 11.34 -4.29
C LEU A 68 -7.23 9.98 -4.92
N GLY A 69 -7.89 9.98 -6.09
CA GLY A 69 -8.22 8.77 -6.84
C GLY A 69 -6.97 7.96 -7.22
N ILE A 70 -5.91 8.63 -7.71
CA ILE A 70 -4.63 7.98 -8.00
C ILE A 70 -4.03 7.33 -6.75
N GLY A 71 -4.07 8.02 -5.60
CA GLY A 71 -3.63 7.45 -4.33
C GLY A 71 -4.36 6.15 -4.01
N ILE A 72 -5.71 6.21 -3.97
CA ILE A 72 -6.57 5.09 -3.60
C ILE A 72 -6.37 3.91 -4.55
N GLN A 73 -6.37 4.15 -5.86
CA GLN A 73 -6.20 3.09 -6.87
C GLN A 73 -4.81 2.45 -6.79
N THR A 74 -3.76 3.24 -6.53
CA THR A 74 -2.39 2.73 -6.37
C THR A 74 -2.29 1.79 -5.17
N SER A 75 -2.77 2.21 -4.00
CA SER A 75 -2.70 1.38 -2.81
C SER A 75 -3.65 0.18 -2.85
N ALA A 76 -4.86 0.35 -3.39
CA ALA A 76 -5.82 -0.76 -3.52
C ALA A 76 -5.27 -1.87 -4.44
N LEU A 77 -4.67 -1.49 -5.58
CA LEU A 77 -4.01 -2.46 -6.45
C LEU A 77 -2.85 -3.17 -5.74
N ALA A 78 -2.03 -2.43 -4.99
CA ALA A 78 -0.92 -3.01 -4.23
C ALA A 78 -1.41 -4.01 -3.16
N VAL A 79 -2.51 -3.69 -2.47
CA VAL A 79 -3.15 -4.56 -1.48
C VAL A 79 -3.63 -5.85 -2.13
N ILE A 80 -4.37 -5.77 -3.24
CA ILE A 80 -4.88 -6.95 -3.96
C ILE A 80 -3.71 -7.86 -4.37
N VAL A 81 -2.66 -7.29 -4.99
CA VAL A 81 -1.50 -8.08 -5.43
C VAL A 81 -0.76 -8.68 -4.24
N SER A 82 -0.64 -7.96 -3.11
CA SER A 82 0.02 -8.47 -1.92
C SER A 82 -0.76 -9.62 -1.28
N ILE A 83 -2.10 -9.53 -1.24
CA ILE A 83 -2.98 -10.60 -0.76
C ILE A 83 -2.85 -11.85 -1.63
N LEU A 84 -2.85 -11.70 -2.96
CA LEU A 84 -2.60 -12.82 -3.87
C LEU A 84 -1.24 -13.47 -3.61
N GLY A 85 -0.22 -12.66 -3.31
CA GLY A 85 1.10 -13.15 -2.91
C GLY A 85 1.06 -13.96 -1.60
N VAL A 86 0.32 -13.51 -0.60
CA VAL A 86 0.14 -14.22 0.68
C VAL A 86 -0.62 -15.53 0.47
N ILE A 87 -1.72 -15.53 -0.29
CA ILE A 87 -2.49 -16.74 -0.60
C ILE A 87 -1.59 -17.76 -1.31
N GLY A 88 -0.90 -17.34 -2.39
CA GLY A 88 0.01 -18.21 -3.11
C GLY A 88 1.15 -18.74 -2.24
N TYR A 89 1.65 -17.92 -1.30
CA TYR A 89 2.66 -18.36 -0.35
C TYR A 89 2.11 -19.43 0.63
N ILE A 90 0.90 -19.26 1.15
CA ILE A 90 0.26 -20.25 2.04
C ILE A 90 0.01 -21.56 1.28
N GLU A 91 -0.59 -21.49 0.09
CA GLU A 91 -1.01 -22.67 -0.64
C GLU A 91 0.15 -23.44 -1.28
N LEU A 92 1.17 -22.75 -1.77
CA LEU A 92 2.22 -23.36 -2.59
C LEU A 92 3.56 -23.53 -1.87
N ILE A 93 3.81 -22.78 -0.79
CA ILE A 93 5.14 -22.72 -0.16
C ILE A 93 5.10 -23.14 1.31
N ASN A 94 4.20 -22.58 2.11
CA ASN A 94 4.11 -22.90 3.54
C ASN A 94 2.66 -22.85 4.07
N PRO A 95 1.94 -24.00 4.04
CA PRO A 95 0.57 -24.10 4.56
C PRO A 95 0.46 -23.81 6.06
N GLU A 96 1.52 -24.08 6.84
CA GLU A 96 1.54 -23.82 8.29
C GLU A 96 1.50 -22.32 8.61
N PHE A 97 1.87 -21.46 7.66
CA PHE A 97 1.78 -20.01 7.81
C PHE A 97 0.36 -19.50 8.08
N LEU A 98 -0.67 -20.26 7.68
CA LEU A 98 -2.06 -19.96 8.04
C LEU A 98 -2.27 -19.97 9.58
N SER A 99 -1.60 -20.88 10.28
CA SER A 99 -1.66 -20.98 11.75
C SER A 99 -0.98 -19.78 12.42
N ILE A 100 0.15 -19.33 11.87
CA ILE A 100 0.86 -18.13 12.32
C ILE A 100 -0.02 -16.88 12.15
N MET A 101 -0.76 -16.80 11.04
CA MET A 101 -1.71 -15.73 10.83
C MET A 101 -2.89 -15.76 11.82
N ASN A 102 -3.42 -16.95 12.13
CA ASN A 102 -4.51 -17.16 13.10
C ASN A 102 -4.14 -16.93 14.56
N SER A 103 -2.85 -17.04 14.90
CA SER A 103 -2.36 -16.80 16.27
C SER A 103 -2.09 -15.31 16.56
N SER A 104 -2.35 -14.44 15.60
CA SER A 104 -2.08 -13.02 15.72
C SER A 104 -3.21 -12.23 16.39
N PHE A 105 -2.84 -11.24 17.20
CA PHE A 105 -3.76 -10.37 17.97
C PHE A 105 -4.93 -9.75 17.18
N LEU A 106 -4.74 -9.44 15.89
CA LEU A 106 -5.76 -8.82 15.03
C LEU A 106 -6.67 -9.82 14.32
N ILE A 107 -6.29 -11.11 14.31
CA ILE A 107 -6.94 -12.21 13.59
C ILE A 107 -7.13 -13.31 14.64
N GLY A 108 -7.96 -13.06 15.65
CA GLY A 108 -8.16 -14.02 16.74
C GLY A 108 -9.08 -15.16 16.29
N GLY A 109 -8.65 -16.41 16.46
CA GLY A 109 -9.49 -17.59 16.28
C GLY A 109 -8.88 -18.66 15.36
N ASN A 110 -9.72 -19.58 14.89
CA ASN A 110 -9.35 -20.58 13.89
C ASN A 110 -10.08 -20.25 12.58
N LEU A 111 -9.60 -19.19 11.92
CA LEU A 111 -10.19 -18.71 10.68
C LEU A 111 -9.67 -19.52 9.50
N SER A 112 -10.57 -19.78 8.56
CA SER A 112 -10.26 -20.31 7.25
C SER A 112 -9.41 -19.33 6.44
N LEU A 113 -8.72 -19.85 5.43
CA LEU A 113 -7.95 -19.02 4.48
C LEU A 113 -8.82 -17.93 3.83
N ALA A 114 -10.09 -18.23 3.54
CA ALA A 114 -11.03 -17.28 2.97
C ALA A 114 -11.35 -16.12 3.93
N GLU A 115 -11.59 -16.41 5.20
CA GLU A 115 -11.88 -15.40 6.23
C GLU A 115 -10.67 -14.50 6.50
N ILE A 116 -9.47 -15.08 6.54
CA ILE A 116 -8.22 -14.31 6.65
C ILE A 116 -8.04 -13.39 5.44
N THR A 117 -8.25 -13.92 4.24
CA THR A 117 -8.16 -13.14 2.99
C THR A 117 -9.12 -11.96 3.02
N PHE A 118 -10.37 -12.20 3.44
CA PHE A 118 -11.38 -11.16 3.53
C PHE A 118 -11.04 -10.10 4.57
N THR A 119 -10.50 -10.50 5.72
CA THR A 119 -10.02 -9.60 6.77
C THR A 119 -8.89 -8.69 6.25
N LEU A 120 -7.88 -9.28 5.61
CA LEU A 120 -6.79 -8.53 4.98
C LEU A 120 -7.27 -7.58 3.90
N LEU A 121 -8.28 -7.99 3.12
CA LEU A 121 -8.86 -7.16 2.09
C LEU A 121 -9.53 -5.91 2.70
N ILE A 122 -10.35 -6.07 3.74
CA ILE A 122 -11.01 -4.94 4.41
C ILE A 122 -9.96 -4.00 5.03
N GLU A 123 -9.02 -4.55 5.79
CA GLU A 123 -7.94 -3.79 6.44
C GLU A 123 -7.11 -3.02 5.41
N GLY A 124 -6.67 -3.70 4.35
CA GLY A 124 -5.88 -3.14 3.27
C GLY A 124 -6.65 -2.05 2.50
N MET A 125 -7.93 -2.26 2.21
CA MET A 125 -8.76 -1.26 1.53
C MET A 125 -9.03 -0.03 2.43
N ALA A 126 -9.28 -0.22 3.73
CA ALA A 126 -9.40 0.88 4.68
C ALA A 126 -8.11 1.71 4.75
N SER A 127 -6.95 1.03 4.84
CA SER A 127 -5.64 1.69 4.84
C SER A 127 -5.36 2.48 3.56
N SER A 128 -5.83 1.97 2.41
CA SER A 128 -5.71 2.62 1.10
C SER A 128 -6.46 3.95 1.07
N VAL A 129 -7.70 3.95 1.55
CA VAL A 129 -8.54 5.15 1.60
C VAL A 129 -7.95 6.16 2.57
N ILE A 130 -7.71 5.76 3.82
CA ILE A 130 -7.21 6.65 4.88
C ILE A 130 -5.84 7.21 4.52
N GLY A 131 -4.90 6.36 4.07
CA GLY A 131 -3.56 6.77 3.70
C GLY A 131 -3.56 7.79 2.55
N SER A 132 -4.42 7.59 1.56
CA SER A 132 -4.58 8.54 0.45
C SER A 132 -5.17 9.87 0.90
N PHE A 133 -6.19 9.84 1.76
CA PHE A 133 -6.75 11.06 2.36
C PHE A 133 -5.70 11.83 3.15
N VAL A 134 -4.97 11.17 4.04
CA VAL A 134 -3.91 11.79 4.86
C VAL A 134 -2.89 12.49 3.97
N ILE A 135 -2.38 11.81 2.94
CA ILE A 135 -1.43 12.41 2.00
C ILE A 135 -2.03 13.61 1.26
N MET A 136 -3.28 13.52 0.80
CA MET A 136 -3.92 14.63 0.10
C MET A 136 -4.20 15.84 1.01
N GLN A 137 -4.42 15.66 2.31
CA GLN A 137 -4.52 16.78 3.24
C GLN A 137 -3.22 17.57 3.34
N PHE A 138 -2.06 16.92 3.26
CA PHE A 138 -0.77 17.62 3.22
C PHE A 138 -0.59 18.45 1.94
N TYR A 139 -1.16 18.02 0.82
CA TYR A 139 -0.98 18.60 -0.51
C TYR A 139 -2.00 19.70 -0.85
N LYS A 140 -3.21 19.66 -0.27
CA LYS A 140 -4.32 20.61 -0.46
C LYS A 140 -3.93 22.11 -0.53
N ASN A 141 -2.99 22.57 0.30
CA ASN A 141 -2.54 23.97 0.33
C ASN A 141 -1.18 24.23 -0.35
N HIS A 142 -0.40 23.18 -0.64
CA HIS A 142 1.00 23.32 -1.06
C HIS A 142 1.22 23.10 -2.55
N ASP A 143 0.29 22.43 -3.25
CA ASP A 143 0.49 22.01 -4.63
C ASP A 143 0.51 23.18 -5.62
N LYS A 144 -0.47 24.07 -5.50
CA LYS A 144 -0.63 25.21 -6.42
C LYS A 144 0.58 26.15 -6.37
N LYS A 145 1.12 26.39 -5.15
CA LYS A 145 2.34 27.20 -4.94
C LYS A 145 3.59 26.49 -5.45
N ARG A 146 3.74 25.18 -5.21
CA ARG A 146 4.95 24.45 -5.63
C ARG A 146 5.03 24.27 -7.15
N VAL A 147 3.90 24.02 -7.83
CA VAL A 147 3.85 23.91 -9.29
C VAL A 147 4.09 25.27 -9.96
N SER A 148 3.64 26.39 -9.37
CA SER A 148 3.94 27.72 -9.92
C SER A 148 5.42 28.09 -9.78
N THR A 149 6.06 27.74 -8.65
CA THR A 149 7.48 28.02 -8.42
C THR A 149 8.40 27.15 -9.29
N SER A 150 8.00 25.90 -9.61
CA SER A 150 8.76 25.05 -10.53
C SER A 150 8.66 25.45 -12.00
N LYS A 151 7.76 26.38 -12.35
CA LYS A 151 7.61 26.91 -13.71
C LYS A 151 8.40 28.20 -13.96
N GLN A 152 8.99 28.81 -12.93
CA GLN A 152 9.89 29.94 -13.11
C GLN A 152 11.28 29.40 -13.50
N PRO A 153 11.79 29.70 -14.70
CA PRO A 153 13.19 29.44 -15.01
C PRO A 153 14.05 30.29 -14.08
N ALA A 154 15.12 29.68 -13.55
CA ALA A 154 16.23 30.42 -12.96
C ALA A 154 16.95 31.25 -14.03
#